data_AF-A0A2V5U0G0-F1
#
_entry.id   AF-A0A2V5U0G0-F1
#
_cell.length_a   1.000
_cell.length_b   1.000
_cell.length_c   1.000
_cell.angle_alpha   90.00
_cell.angle_beta   90.00
_cell.angle_gamma   90.00
#
_symmetry.space_group_name_H-M   'P 1'
#
loop_
_entity.id
_entity.type
_entity.pdbx_description
1 polymer ?
#
loop_
_entity_poly.entity_id
_entity_poly.type
_entity_poly.pdbx_seq_one_letter_code
_entity_poly.pdbx_strand_id
1 'polypeptide(L)'
;MQHWTPLNPWIETVGVVLLGGVGVALGRWFSRLERPYWTLGYFIPLVLIILIGLAYRIRALEFIPPFSWLMAGRTEFALTALIGTMVLTTPLSRLPLRRDRAAISVLMVCIVFQVAAWPFLAPAFDRQQLAALITRIDPDGICLQNTEYTCGPAAAVTALRRLGLPADESEIALLCGTSTAMGTPPDILCRKLQKRYGPNGLVCEYRSFKSVADLKQPGYTLALMRFAFLLDHYVTVLDVGERTITVGDPLNGKQTLTHDEFAQKWRWVGVALTRKHDS
;
A
#
# COMPACT_ATOMS: atom_id res chain seq x y z
N MET A 1 2.20 -6.36 25.40
CA MET A 1 1.86 -5.94 24.01
C MET A 1 1.29 -7.14 23.28
N GLN A 2 0.04 -7.08 22.83
CA GLN A 2 -0.68 -8.23 22.23
C GLN A 2 0.09 -8.81 21.03
N HIS A 3 0.32 -10.12 21.03
CA HIS A 3 0.68 -10.89 19.85
C HIS A 3 -0.49 -10.84 18.86
N TRP A 4 -0.53 -9.82 18.02
CA TRP A 4 -1.31 -9.85 16.79
C TRP A 4 -0.61 -10.83 15.84
N THR A 5 -1.11 -12.06 15.80
CA THR A 5 -0.92 -12.95 14.66
C THR A 5 -1.55 -12.27 13.45
N PRO A 6 -0.85 -12.19 12.30
CA PRO A 6 -1.51 -11.73 11.08
C PRO A 6 -2.76 -12.59 10.88
N LEU A 7 -3.92 -11.93 10.73
CA LEU A 7 -5.16 -12.63 10.43
C LEU A 7 -4.91 -13.46 9.18
N ASN A 8 -5.47 -14.66 9.18
CA ASN A 8 -5.40 -15.51 8.02
C ASN A 8 -6.00 -14.74 6.82
N PRO A 9 -5.30 -14.59 5.68
CA PRO A 9 -5.81 -13.90 4.49
C PRO A 9 -7.23 -14.31 4.09
N TRP A 10 -7.59 -15.58 4.35
CA TRP A 10 -8.94 -16.10 4.15
C TRP A 10 -9.99 -15.41 5.04
N ILE A 11 -9.67 -15.16 6.31
CA ILE A 11 -10.57 -14.47 7.26
C ILE A 11 -10.73 -13.00 6.87
N GLU A 12 -9.65 -12.32 6.50
CA GLU A 12 -9.72 -10.93 6.04
C GLU A 12 -10.61 -10.81 4.79
N THR A 13 -10.46 -11.75 3.85
CA THR A 13 -11.28 -11.82 2.64
C THR A 13 -12.76 -12.02 2.96
N VAL A 14 -13.10 -12.91 3.89
CA VAL A 14 -14.49 -13.09 4.35
C VAL A 14 -15.05 -11.80 4.92
N GLY A 15 -14.26 -11.06 5.72
CA GLY A 15 -14.64 -9.74 6.24
C GLY A 15 -14.97 -8.74 5.13
N VAL A 16 -14.16 -8.70 4.07
CA VAL A 16 -14.40 -7.81 2.91
C VAL A 16 -15.65 -8.21 2.14
N VAL A 17 -15.90 -9.51 1.94
CA VAL A 17 -17.11 -9.99 1.27
C VAL A 17 -18.37 -9.64 2.08
N LEU A 18 -18.33 -9.79 3.41
CA LEU A 18 -19.41 -9.38 4.29
C LEU A 18 -19.68 -7.87 4.20
N LEU A 19 -18.62 -7.06 4.15
CA LEU A 19 -18.73 -5.61 3.98
C LEU A 19 -19.36 -5.24 2.63
N GLY A 20 -19.06 -5.98 1.55
CA GLY A 20 -19.78 -5.88 0.29
C GLY A 20 -21.26 -6.23 0.42
N GLY A 21 -21.61 -7.28 1.17
CA GLY A 21 -23.00 -7.62 1.48
C GLY A 21 -23.75 -6.49 2.20
N VAL A 22 -23.09 -5.81 3.15
CA VAL A 22 -23.63 -4.61 3.81
C VAL A 22 -23.87 -3.49 2.79
N GLY A 23 -22.95 -3.27 1.86
CA GLY A 23 -23.12 -2.25 0.82
C GLY A 23 -24.27 -2.55 -0.14
N VAL A 24 -24.51 -3.82 -0.49
CA VAL A 24 -25.71 -4.24 -1.24
C VAL A 24 -26.99 -3.93 -0.43
N ALA A 25 -27.02 -4.27 0.86
CA ALA A 25 -28.17 -4.02 1.71
C ALA A 25 -28.48 -2.51 1.83
N LEU A 26 -27.45 -1.70 2.06
CA LEU A 26 -27.57 -0.24 2.13
C LEU A 26 -27.99 0.36 0.78
N GLY A 27 -27.37 -0.05 -0.32
CA GLY A 27 -27.73 0.43 -1.66
C GLY A 27 -29.20 0.13 -2.00
N ARG A 28 -29.69 -1.06 -1.63
CA ARG A 28 -31.11 -1.43 -1.78
C ARG A 28 -32.03 -0.64 -0.85
N TRP A 29 -31.59 -0.31 0.36
CA TRP A 29 -32.36 0.51 1.28
C TRP A 29 -32.48 1.95 0.77
N PHE A 30 -31.37 2.59 0.39
CA PHE A 30 -31.37 3.94 -0.19
C PHE A 30 -32.19 4.04 -1.47
N SER A 31 -32.18 3.00 -2.31
CA SER A 31 -32.96 3.03 -3.56
C SER A 31 -34.47 3.05 -3.37
N ARG A 32 -34.96 2.64 -2.20
CA ARG A 32 -36.38 2.65 -1.80
C ARG A 32 -36.84 3.97 -1.18
N LEU A 33 -35.92 4.87 -0.84
CA LEU A 33 -36.28 6.16 -0.26
C LEU A 33 -36.94 7.07 -1.30
N GLU A 34 -37.85 7.93 -0.84
CA GLU A 34 -38.53 8.92 -1.68
C GLU A 34 -37.56 9.96 -2.25
N ARG A 35 -37.98 10.69 -3.28
CA ARG A 35 -37.17 11.80 -3.81
C ARG A 35 -37.16 12.95 -2.79
N PRO A 36 -36.00 13.59 -2.52
CA PRO A 36 -34.69 13.40 -3.15
C PRO A 36 -33.77 12.38 -2.44
N TYR A 37 -34.15 11.82 -1.29
CA TYR A 37 -33.29 11.08 -0.37
C TYR A 37 -32.57 9.85 -0.95
N TRP A 38 -33.05 9.26 -2.05
CA TRP A 38 -32.31 8.16 -2.72
C TRP A 38 -30.94 8.59 -3.25
N THR A 39 -30.71 9.89 -3.52
CA THR A 39 -29.40 10.39 -3.97
C THR A 39 -28.34 10.35 -2.87
N LEU A 40 -28.75 10.28 -1.59
CA LEU A 40 -27.83 10.08 -0.47
C LEU A 40 -27.04 8.77 -0.57
N GLY A 41 -27.63 7.76 -1.24
CA GLY A 41 -26.95 6.49 -1.54
C GLY A 41 -25.71 6.66 -2.43
N TYR A 42 -25.62 7.75 -3.20
CA TYR A 42 -24.43 8.09 -4.00
C TYR A 42 -23.51 9.08 -3.30
N PHE A 43 -24.05 9.95 -2.44
CA PHE A 43 -23.27 10.97 -1.75
C PHE A 43 -22.17 10.35 -0.87
N ILE A 44 -22.52 9.36 -0.06
CA ILE A 44 -21.57 8.67 0.83
C ILE A 44 -20.41 8.02 0.04
N PRO A 45 -20.65 7.13 -0.95
CA PRO A 45 -19.56 6.52 -1.71
C PRO A 45 -18.76 7.55 -2.51
N LEU A 46 -19.39 8.61 -3.04
CA LEU A 46 -18.67 9.66 -3.77
C LEU A 46 -17.70 10.41 -2.85
N VAL A 47 -18.13 10.76 -1.64
CA VAL A 47 -17.25 11.38 -0.63
C VAL A 47 -16.08 10.48 -0.31
N LEU A 48 -16.31 9.17 -0.09
CA LEU A 48 -15.22 8.22 0.18
C LEU A 48 -14.25 8.07 -1.00
N ILE A 49 -14.75 8.02 -2.23
CA ILE A 49 -13.93 8.00 -3.45
C ILE A 49 -13.05 9.25 -3.53
N ILE A 50 -13.62 10.43 -3.27
CA ILE A 50 -12.87 11.70 -3.28
C ILE A 50 -11.80 11.69 -2.19
N LEU A 51 -12.11 11.24 -0.98
CA LEU A 51 -11.14 11.18 0.12
C LEU A 51 -9.98 10.22 -0.18
N ILE A 52 -10.26 9.02 -0.67
CA ILE A 52 -9.23 8.06 -1.09
C ILE A 52 -8.40 8.64 -2.24
N GLY A 53 -9.05 9.17 -3.28
CA GLY A 53 -8.36 9.78 -4.41
C GLY A 53 -7.45 10.94 -4.04
N LEU A 54 -7.86 11.76 -3.06
CA LEU A 54 -7.05 12.87 -2.57
C LEU A 54 -5.82 12.38 -1.78
N ALA A 55 -5.94 11.32 -0.99
CA ALA A 55 -4.80 10.67 -0.33
C ALA A 55 -3.78 10.10 -1.33
N TYR A 56 -4.23 9.47 -2.43
CA TYR A 56 -3.35 9.02 -3.51
C TYR A 56 -2.64 10.17 -4.24
N ARG A 57 -3.29 11.33 -4.35
CA ARG A 57 -2.71 12.51 -5.00
C ARG A 57 -1.71 13.23 -4.10
N ILE A 58 -2.02 13.34 -2.81
CA ILE A 58 -1.24 14.04 -1.80
C ILE A 58 -0.96 13.04 -0.67
N ARG A 59 0.11 12.25 -0.82
CA ARG A 59 0.47 11.17 0.11
C ARG A 59 0.69 11.66 1.55
N ALA A 60 1.05 12.93 1.74
CA ALA A 60 1.15 13.53 3.08
C ALA A 60 -0.19 13.53 3.85
N LEU A 61 -1.34 13.42 3.18
CA LEU A 61 -2.63 13.33 3.85
C LEU A 61 -2.81 12.01 4.61
N GLU A 62 -2.08 10.94 4.24
CA GLU A 62 -2.12 9.65 4.94
C GLU A 62 -1.77 9.74 6.44
N PHE A 63 -1.16 10.84 6.88
CA PHE A 63 -0.79 11.06 8.27
C PHE A 63 -1.83 11.83 9.09
N ILE A 64 -2.90 12.35 8.48
CA ILE A 64 -3.93 13.13 9.17
C ILE A 64 -5.32 12.47 9.08
N PRO A 65 -6.12 12.48 10.16
CA PRO A 65 -7.52 12.06 10.09
C PRO A 65 -8.34 12.94 9.14
N PRO A 66 -9.33 12.38 8.42
CA PRO A 66 -9.75 10.97 8.43
C PRO A 66 -8.96 10.07 7.46
N PHE A 67 -8.07 10.63 6.63
CA PHE A 67 -7.32 9.90 5.61
C PHE A 67 -6.44 8.80 6.20
N SER A 68 -5.80 9.06 7.34
CA SER A 68 -4.96 8.07 8.03
C SER A 68 -5.72 6.81 8.43
N TRP A 69 -7.02 6.90 8.71
CA TRP A 69 -7.85 5.74 9.01
C TRP A 69 -8.24 4.97 7.75
N LEU A 70 -8.57 5.71 6.68
CA LEU A 70 -8.95 5.13 5.39
C LEU A 70 -7.78 4.38 4.74
N MET A 71 -6.58 4.94 4.85
CA MET A 71 -5.36 4.43 4.21
C MET A 71 -4.58 3.45 5.10
N ALA A 72 -5.03 3.21 6.33
CA ALA A 72 -4.36 2.27 7.23
C ALA A 72 -4.42 0.84 6.70
N GLY A 73 -3.26 0.23 6.48
CA GLY A 73 -3.09 -1.15 6.06
C GLY A 73 -3.73 -1.43 4.70
N ARG A 74 -4.86 -2.15 4.72
CA ARG A 74 -5.63 -2.52 3.51
C ARG A 74 -7.06 -2.00 3.56
N THR A 75 -7.36 -1.08 4.48
CA THR A 75 -8.73 -0.59 4.74
C THR A 75 -9.37 0.00 3.49
N GLU A 76 -8.61 0.72 2.67
CA GLU A 76 -9.10 1.28 1.40
C GLU A 76 -9.71 0.22 0.48
N PHE A 77 -9.05 -0.94 0.35
CA PHE A 77 -9.52 -2.05 -0.48
C PHE A 77 -10.76 -2.70 0.14
N ALA A 78 -10.85 -2.79 1.47
CA ALA A 78 -12.08 -3.24 2.12
C ALA A 78 -13.24 -2.27 1.83
N LEU A 79 -13.00 -0.96 1.93
CA LEU A 79 -14.00 0.07 1.69
C LEU A 79 -14.47 0.10 0.22
N THR A 80 -13.62 -0.27 -0.75
CA THR A 80 -14.07 -0.37 -2.14
C THR A 80 -15.16 -1.43 -2.35
N ALA A 81 -15.21 -2.50 -1.53
CA ALA A 81 -16.34 -3.43 -1.54
C ALA A 81 -17.66 -2.73 -1.18
N LEU A 82 -17.66 -1.94 -0.10
CA LEU A 82 -18.81 -1.16 0.34
C LEU A 82 -19.23 -0.14 -0.73
N ILE A 83 -18.28 0.65 -1.20
CA ILE A 83 -18.48 1.72 -2.19
C ILE A 83 -19.04 1.13 -3.49
N GLY A 84 -18.35 0.14 -4.05
CA GLY A 84 -18.71 -0.47 -5.32
C GLY A 84 -20.09 -1.12 -5.29
N THR A 85 -20.41 -1.85 -4.23
CA THR A 85 -21.73 -2.47 -4.09
C THR A 85 -22.84 -1.46 -3.85
N MET A 86 -22.63 -0.40 -3.06
CA MET A 86 -23.62 0.66 -2.88
C MET A 86 -23.92 1.41 -4.19
N VAL A 87 -22.88 1.80 -4.93
CA VAL A 87 -22.99 2.53 -6.20
C VAL A 87 -23.72 1.69 -7.26
N LEU A 88 -23.40 0.39 -7.36
CA LEU A 88 -23.95 -0.50 -8.39
C LEU A 88 -25.33 -1.08 -8.02
N THR A 89 -25.65 -1.24 -6.73
CA THR A 89 -26.96 -1.76 -6.30
C THR A 89 -28.08 -0.73 -6.44
N THR A 90 -27.77 0.56 -6.25
CA THR A 90 -28.78 1.63 -6.36
C THR A 90 -29.46 1.67 -7.74
N PRO A 91 -28.75 1.66 -8.89
CA PRO A 91 -29.38 1.62 -10.21
C PRO A 91 -29.99 0.25 -10.54
N LEU A 92 -29.42 -0.84 -10.02
CA LEU A 92 -29.90 -2.21 -10.25
C LEU A 92 -31.38 -2.37 -9.91
N SER A 93 -31.83 -1.72 -8.84
CA SER A 93 -33.23 -1.74 -8.39
C SER A 93 -34.22 -1.09 -9.36
N ARG A 94 -33.73 -0.28 -10.32
CA ARG A 94 -34.55 0.53 -11.24
C ARG A 94 -34.49 0.06 -12.69
N LEU A 95 -33.68 -0.94 -13.01
CA LEU A 95 -33.59 -1.48 -14.37
C LEU A 95 -34.83 -2.31 -14.70
N PRO A 96 -35.49 -2.10 -15.86
CA PRO A 96 -36.71 -2.85 -16.22
C PRO A 96 -36.40 -4.28 -16.69
N LEU A 97 -35.28 -4.50 -17.39
CA LEU A 97 -34.96 -5.78 -18.01
C LEU A 97 -34.16 -6.69 -17.06
N ARG A 98 -34.53 -7.97 -17.00
CA ARG A 98 -33.82 -8.99 -16.21
C ARG A 98 -32.39 -9.22 -16.68
N ARG A 99 -32.13 -9.07 -17.99
CA ARG A 99 -30.79 -9.25 -18.58
C ARG A 99 -29.82 -8.17 -18.10
N ASP A 100 -30.24 -6.90 -18.09
CA ASP A 100 -29.42 -5.78 -17.61
C ASP A 100 -29.08 -5.94 -16.12
N ARG A 101 -30.06 -6.42 -15.32
CA ARG A 101 -29.82 -6.72 -13.91
C ARG A 101 -28.78 -7.81 -13.72
N ALA A 102 -28.86 -8.88 -14.50
CA ALA A 102 -27.88 -9.96 -14.46
C ALA A 102 -26.48 -9.43 -14.87
N ALA A 103 -26.40 -8.66 -15.96
CA ALA A 103 -25.15 -8.09 -16.44
C ALA A 103 -24.47 -7.18 -15.40
N ILE A 104 -25.23 -6.27 -14.78
CA ILE A 104 -24.69 -5.38 -13.73
C ILE A 104 -24.33 -6.17 -12.46
N SER A 105 -25.09 -7.21 -12.12
CA SER A 105 -24.74 -8.06 -10.96
C SER A 105 -23.43 -8.81 -11.19
N VAL A 106 -23.22 -9.36 -12.39
CA VAL A 106 -21.95 -9.99 -12.77
C VAL A 106 -20.82 -8.97 -12.73
N LEU A 107 -21.01 -7.79 -13.34
CA LEU A 107 -20.03 -6.71 -13.30
C LEU A 107 -19.67 -6.30 -11.87
N MET A 108 -20.66 -6.16 -11.00
CA MET A 108 -20.45 -5.85 -9.58
C MET A 108 -19.62 -6.93 -8.89
N VAL A 109 -19.92 -8.21 -9.09
CA VAL A 109 -19.12 -9.32 -8.54
C VAL A 109 -17.68 -9.25 -9.05
N CYS A 110 -17.48 -9.04 -10.35
CA CYS A 110 -16.15 -8.92 -10.93
C CYS A 110 -15.35 -7.74 -10.34
N ILE A 111 -15.95 -6.56 -10.23
CA ILE A 111 -15.30 -5.36 -9.68
C ILE A 111 -14.96 -5.57 -8.20
N VAL A 112 -15.91 -6.04 -7.40
CA VAL A 112 -15.69 -6.27 -5.96
C VAL A 112 -14.64 -7.35 -5.75
N PHE A 113 -14.65 -8.41 -6.55
CA PHE A 113 -13.62 -9.43 -6.49
C PHE A 113 -12.24 -8.84 -6.82
N GLN A 114 -12.11 -8.14 -7.94
CA GLN A 114 -10.83 -7.63 -8.43
C GLN A 114 -10.23 -6.53 -7.55
N VAL A 115 -11.06 -5.59 -7.07
CA VAL A 115 -10.60 -4.37 -6.38
C VAL A 115 -10.62 -4.52 -4.87
N ALA A 116 -11.50 -5.37 -4.33
CA ALA A 116 -11.67 -5.50 -2.88
C ALA A 116 -11.18 -6.84 -2.34
N ALA A 117 -11.62 -7.98 -2.91
CA ALA A 117 -11.25 -9.29 -2.38
C ALA A 117 -9.81 -9.71 -2.76
N TRP A 118 -9.41 -9.47 -4.01
CA TRP A 118 -8.12 -9.91 -4.55
C TRP A 118 -6.92 -9.36 -3.78
N PRO A 119 -6.85 -8.08 -3.36
CA PRO A 119 -5.74 -7.58 -2.53
C PRO A 119 -5.49 -8.35 -1.22
N PHE A 120 -6.53 -9.00 -0.68
CA PHE A 120 -6.42 -9.82 0.52
C PHE A 120 -6.09 -11.29 0.22
N LEU A 121 -6.56 -11.81 -0.91
CA LEU A 121 -6.27 -13.18 -1.35
C LEU A 121 -4.89 -13.33 -1.98
N ALA A 122 -4.46 -12.37 -2.80
CA ALA A 122 -3.24 -12.44 -3.61
C ALA A 122 -1.98 -12.82 -2.79
N PRO A 123 -1.74 -12.29 -1.56
CA PRO A 123 -0.60 -12.71 -0.75
C PRO A 123 -0.57 -14.21 -0.43
N ALA A 124 -1.72 -14.89 -0.36
CA ALA A 124 -1.78 -16.33 -0.14
C ALA A 124 -1.37 -17.13 -1.39
N PHE A 125 -1.75 -16.65 -2.58
CA PHE A 125 -1.39 -17.25 -3.86
C PHE A 125 0.08 -17.00 -4.22
N ASP A 126 0.58 -15.79 -3.94
CA ASP A 126 1.96 -15.41 -4.23
C ASP A 126 2.97 -16.00 -3.21
N ARG A 127 2.48 -16.57 -2.10
CA ARG A 127 3.32 -17.07 -0.99
C ARG A 127 4.40 -18.04 -1.43
N GLN A 128 4.07 -19.01 -2.29
CA GLN A 128 5.04 -20.01 -2.73
C GLN A 128 6.15 -19.38 -3.58
N GLN A 129 5.79 -18.47 -4.49
CA GLN A 129 6.75 -17.73 -5.30
C GLN A 129 7.64 -16.85 -4.42
N LEU A 130 7.05 -16.11 -3.47
CA LEU A 130 7.78 -15.25 -2.55
C LEU A 130 8.73 -16.01 -1.62
N ALA A 131 8.32 -17.20 -1.16
CA ALA A 131 9.18 -18.06 -0.33
C ALA A 131 10.38 -18.62 -1.09
N ALA A 132 10.27 -18.74 -2.41
CA ALA A 132 11.33 -19.25 -3.27
C ALA A 132 12.31 -18.16 -3.76
N LEU A 133 12.09 -16.88 -3.40
CA LEU A 133 12.99 -15.80 -3.84
C LEU A 133 14.36 -15.93 -3.19
N ILE A 134 15.39 -15.69 -4.00
CA ILE A 134 16.78 -15.64 -3.56
C ILE A 134 17.21 -14.18 -3.58
N THR A 135 17.62 -13.64 -2.43
CA THR A 135 18.09 -12.26 -2.32
C THR A 135 19.29 -12.02 -3.23
N ARG A 136 19.17 -11.09 -4.19
CA ARG A 136 20.24 -10.73 -5.14
C ARG A 136 20.83 -9.38 -4.77
N ILE A 137 22.11 -9.34 -4.45
CA ILE A 137 22.83 -8.10 -4.15
C ILE A 137 23.81 -7.81 -5.27
N ASP A 138 23.79 -6.59 -5.78
CA ASP A 138 24.75 -6.11 -6.77
C ASP A 138 26.11 -5.74 -6.12
N PRO A 139 27.16 -5.45 -6.91
CA PRO A 139 28.47 -5.06 -6.38
C PRO A 139 28.48 -3.79 -5.51
N ASP A 140 27.47 -2.91 -5.66
CA ASP A 140 27.30 -1.68 -4.87
C ASP A 140 26.53 -1.91 -3.55
N GLY A 141 26.16 -3.16 -3.26
CA GLY A 141 25.42 -3.54 -2.08
C GLY A 141 23.92 -3.24 -2.16
N ILE A 142 23.37 -3.07 -3.37
CA ILE A 142 21.95 -2.83 -3.62
C ILE A 142 21.25 -4.16 -3.85
N CYS A 143 20.13 -4.37 -3.16
CA CYS A 143 19.28 -5.53 -3.41
C CYS A 143 18.42 -5.29 -4.65
N LEU A 144 18.60 -6.11 -5.67
CA LEU A 144 17.79 -6.10 -6.88
C LEU A 144 16.53 -6.93 -6.68
N GLN A 145 15.36 -6.36 -7.01
CA GLN A 145 14.09 -7.05 -6.85
C GLN A 145 14.00 -8.27 -7.77
N ASN A 146 13.39 -9.36 -7.29
CA ASN A 146 13.20 -10.58 -8.07
C ASN A 146 11.89 -10.62 -8.86
N THR A 147 10.87 -9.87 -8.44
CA THR A 147 9.57 -9.78 -9.13
C THR A 147 9.22 -8.33 -9.43
N GLU A 148 8.17 -8.08 -10.21
CA GLU A 148 7.71 -6.71 -10.52
C GLU A 148 7.10 -5.97 -9.32
N TYR A 149 6.86 -6.67 -8.20
CA TYR A 149 6.09 -6.15 -7.06
C TYR A 149 6.82 -6.24 -5.71
N THR A 150 8.12 -6.59 -5.70
CA THR A 150 8.96 -6.69 -4.48
C THR A 150 9.95 -5.54 -4.27
N CYS A 151 9.75 -4.39 -4.94
CA CYS A 151 10.60 -3.21 -4.77
C CYS A 151 10.70 -2.73 -3.30
N GLY A 152 9.60 -2.77 -2.53
CA GLY A 152 9.61 -2.42 -1.11
C GLY A 152 10.53 -3.31 -0.26
N PRO A 153 10.34 -4.65 -0.28
CA PRO A 153 11.23 -5.60 0.37
C PRO A 153 12.70 -5.46 -0.06
N ALA A 154 12.98 -5.33 -1.35
CA ALA A 154 14.36 -5.18 -1.84
C ALA A 154 15.01 -3.86 -1.38
N ALA A 155 14.27 -2.74 -1.42
CA ALA A 155 14.76 -1.48 -0.85
C ALA A 155 15.02 -1.61 0.66
N ALA A 156 14.13 -2.27 1.40
CA ALA A 156 14.33 -2.53 2.82
C ALA A 156 15.58 -3.39 3.09
N VAL A 157 15.84 -4.44 2.31
CA VAL A 157 17.06 -5.25 2.42
C VAL A 157 18.30 -4.39 2.24
N THR A 158 18.30 -3.51 1.23
CA THR A 158 19.42 -2.58 0.98
C THR A 158 19.72 -1.72 2.20
N ALA A 159 18.69 -1.06 2.77
CA ALA A 159 18.83 -0.23 3.96
C ALA A 159 19.28 -1.03 5.18
N LEU A 160 18.65 -2.17 5.46
CA LEU A 160 18.91 -2.99 6.64
C LEU A 160 20.33 -3.57 6.64
N ARG A 161 20.78 -4.10 5.51
CA ARG A 161 22.15 -4.64 5.38
C ARG A 161 23.20 -3.56 5.61
N ARG A 162 22.95 -2.34 5.13
CA ARG A 162 23.84 -1.18 5.38
C ARG A 162 23.80 -0.68 6.83
N LEU A 163 22.70 -0.92 7.55
CA LEU A 163 22.65 -0.73 9.00
C LEU A 163 23.31 -1.89 9.78
N GLY A 164 23.86 -2.90 9.09
CA GLY A 164 24.47 -4.07 9.70
C GLY A 164 23.43 -5.04 10.29
N LEU A 165 22.22 -5.09 9.73
CA LEU A 165 21.17 -6.05 10.07
C LEU A 165 21.00 -7.07 8.93
N PRO A 166 21.07 -8.38 9.21
CA PRO A 166 20.84 -9.39 8.17
C PRO A 166 19.38 -9.35 7.75
N ALA A 167 19.15 -9.29 6.44
CA ALA A 167 17.81 -9.18 5.87
C ALA A 167 17.74 -9.90 4.52
N ASP A 168 16.58 -10.50 4.24
CA ASP A 168 16.30 -11.23 3.01
C ASP A 168 15.00 -10.75 2.36
N GLU A 169 14.99 -10.70 1.03
CA GLU A 169 13.85 -10.17 0.27
C GLU A 169 12.61 -11.04 0.47
N SER A 170 12.77 -12.37 0.42
CA SER A 170 11.70 -13.34 0.64
C SER A 170 11.06 -13.19 2.02
N GLU A 171 11.88 -13.09 3.07
CA GLU A 171 11.42 -12.93 4.45
C GLU A 171 10.58 -11.66 4.59
N ILE A 172 11.09 -10.52 4.14
CA ILE A 172 10.40 -9.23 4.26
C ILE A 172 9.14 -9.21 3.38
N ALA A 173 9.19 -9.78 2.17
CA ALA A 173 8.04 -9.86 1.28
C ALA A 173 6.89 -10.65 1.92
N LEU A 174 7.19 -11.82 2.49
CA LEU A 174 6.22 -12.66 3.21
C LEU A 174 5.70 -11.97 4.48
N LEU A 175 6.59 -11.33 5.25
CA LEU A 175 6.25 -10.62 6.48
C LEU A 175 5.24 -9.49 6.24
N CYS A 176 5.39 -8.79 5.12
CA CYS A 176 4.54 -7.67 4.73
C CYS A 176 3.29 -8.09 3.94
N GLY A 177 3.16 -9.37 3.57
CA GLY A 177 2.09 -9.82 2.70
C GLY A 177 2.13 -9.12 1.34
N THR A 178 3.33 -8.94 0.80
CA THR A 178 3.56 -8.37 -0.52
C THR A 178 2.85 -9.21 -1.57
N SER A 179 2.27 -8.59 -2.60
CA SER A 179 1.54 -9.33 -3.62
C SER A 179 1.49 -8.60 -4.96
N THR A 180 1.18 -9.34 -6.01
CA THR A 180 0.91 -8.83 -7.36
C THR A 180 -0.22 -7.78 -7.39
N ALA A 181 -1.16 -7.87 -6.45
CA ALA A 181 -2.33 -7.00 -6.42
C ALA A 181 -2.03 -5.58 -5.93
N MET A 182 -1.06 -5.41 -5.03
CA MET A 182 -0.87 -4.14 -4.30
C MET A 182 0.59 -3.78 -4.03
N GLY A 183 1.55 -4.65 -4.35
CA GLY A 183 2.93 -4.51 -3.92
C GLY A 183 3.04 -4.56 -2.39
N THR A 184 3.77 -3.61 -1.81
CA THR A 184 3.98 -3.51 -0.36
C THR A 184 3.56 -2.14 0.16
N PRO A 185 2.49 -2.04 0.98
CA PRO A 185 2.11 -0.78 1.60
C PRO A 185 3.18 -0.27 2.57
N PRO A 186 3.46 1.05 2.57
CA PRO A 186 4.56 1.62 3.36
C PRO A 186 4.32 1.54 4.86
N ASP A 187 3.07 1.69 5.29
CA ASP A 187 2.68 1.61 6.70
C ASP A 187 2.80 0.15 7.22
N ILE A 188 2.42 -0.84 6.41
CA ILE A 188 2.63 -2.26 6.71
C ILE A 188 4.12 -2.56 6.78
N LEU A 189 4.90 -2.14 5.76
CA LEU A 189 6.35 -2.33 5.71
C LEU A 189 7.00 -1.78 6.98
N CYS A 190 6.74 -0.52 7.32
CA CYS A 190 7.27 0.13 8.52
C CYS A 190 6.94 -0.64 9.80
N ARG A 191 5.66 -0.97 10.03
CA ARG A 191 5.23 -1.70 11.23
C ARG A 191 5.87 -3.09 11.33
N LYS A 192 5.97 -3.78 10.21
CA LYS A 192 6.50 -5.15 10.15
C LYS A 192 8.02 -5.16 10.36
N LEU A 193 8.76 -4.24 9.73
CA LEU A 193 10.18 -4.06 9.97
C LEU A 193 10.46 -3.68 11.44
N GLN A 194 9.73 -2.72 11.99
CA GLN A 194 9.84 -2.34 13.40
C GLN A 194 9.60 -3.53 14.34
N LYS A 195 8.59 -4.36 14.04
CA LYS A 195 8.30 -5.56 14.85
C LYS A 195 9.41 -6.62 14.72
N ARG A 196 9.94 -6.84 13.51
CA ARG A 196 10.90 -7.92 13.22
C ARG A 196 12.32 -7.61 13.65
N TYR A 197 12.76 -6.36 13.47
CA TYR A 197 14.14 -5.92 13.68
C TYR A 197 14.28 -4.91 14.82
N GLY A 198 13.17 -4.42 15.39
CA GLY A 198 13.19 -3.56 16.57
C GLY A 198 13.97 -4.12 17.75
N PRO A 199 13.83 -5.43 18.07
CA PRO A 199 14.67 -6.07 19.10
C PRO A 199 16.17 -6.03 18.81
N ASN A 200 16.58 -5.80 17.55
CA ASN A 200 17.98 -5.66 17.13
C ASN A 200 18.41 -4.18 16.99
N GLY A 201 17.64 -3.26 17.58
CA GLY A 201 17.96 -1.83 17.62
C GLY A 201 17.41 -1.03 16.45
N LEU A 202 16.61 -1.63 15.54
CA LEU A 202 15.99 -0.88 14.45
C LEU A 202 14.89 0.05 14.97
N VAL A 203 14.90 1.28 14.50
CA VAL A 203 13.79 2.22 14.62
C VAL A 203 13.28 2.52 13.22
N CYS A 204 11.99 2.29 13.00
CA CYS A 204 11.31 2.62 11.76
C CYS A 204 10.22 3.67 12.00
N GLU A 205 10.16 4.67 11.13
CA GLU A 205 9.12 5.67 11.13
C GLU A 205 8.62 5.91 9.71
N TYR A 206 7.33 5.69 9.47
CA TYR A 206 6.69 6.12 8.22
C TYR A 206 6.22 7.57 8.39
N ARG A 207 6.81 8.49 7.63
CA ARG A 207 6.57 9.93 7.78
C ARG A 207 6.61 10.69 6.46
N SER A 208 6.05 11.90 6.49
CA SER A 208 6.23 12.91 5.44
C SER A 208 7.51 13.71 5.64
N PHE A 209 8.03 14.25 4.55
CA PHE A 209 9.21 15.10 4.50
C PHE A 209 8.87 16.42 3.79
N LYS A 210 9.47 17.52 4.21
CA LYS A 210 9.22 18.86 3.65
C LYS A 210 10.21 19.22 2.55
N SER A 211 11.42 18.66 2.59
CA SER A 211 12.50 18.98 1.68
C SER A 211 13.41 17.78 1.42
N VAL A 212 14.22 17.82 0.36
CA VAL A 212 15.29 16.83 0.14
C VAL A 212 16.33 16.90 1.27
N ALA A 213 16.56 18.08 1.86
CA ALA A 213 17.48 18.24 2.98
C ALA A 213 17.04 17.44 4.22
N ASP A 214 15.74 17.21 4.40
CA ASP A 214 15.20 16.41 5.51
C ASP A 214 15.61 14.93 5.43
N LEU A 215 16.09 14.47 4.26
CA LEU A 215 16.64 13.12 4.06
C LEU A 215 18.06 12.99 4.60
N LYS A 216 18.74 14.10 4.90
CA LYS A 216 20.08 14.13 5.52
C LYS A 216 19.96 13.88 7.03
N GLN A 217 19.51 12.68 7.37
CA GLN A 217 19.32 12.21 8.74
C GLN A 217 20.18 10.96 9.00
N PRO A 218 20.48 10.61 10.27
CA PRO A 218 21.11 9.35 10.58
C PRO A 218 20.31 8.17 10.02
N GLY A 219 20.99 7.19 9.42
CA GLY A 219 20.35 6.00 8.84
C GLY A 219 19.99 6.15 7.36
N TYR A 220 18.95 5.45 6.93
CA TYR A 220 18.52 5.37 5.53
C TYR A 220 17.01 5.59 5.39
N THR A 221 16.57 6.06 4.24
CA THR A 221 15.13 6.29 3.97
C THR A 221 14.68 5.48 2.76
N LEU A 222 13.61 4.70 2.91
CA LEU A 222 12.90 4.09 1.79
C LEU A 222 11.93 5.14 1.23
N ALA A 223 12.34 5.83 0.18
CA ALA A 223 11.55 6.88 -0.45
C ALA A 223 10.53 6.28 -1.43
N LEU A 224 9.29 6.74 -1.35
CA LEU A 224 8.24 6.38 -2.31
C LEU A 224 8.32 7.30 -3.53
N MET A 225 8.63 6.72 -4.68
CA MET A 225 8.75 7.39 -5.96
C MET A 225 7.48 7.17 -6.78
N ARG A 226 7.00 8.19 -7.47
CA ARG A 226 5.97 8.07 -8.49
C ARG A 226 6.55 7.34 -9.69
N PHE A 227 6.03 6.16 -9.98
CA PHE A 227 6.46 5.35 -11.12
C PHE A 227 5.50 5.49 -12.29
N ALA A 228 4.20 5.23 -12.05
CA ALA A 228 3.15 5.38 -13.06
C ALA A 228 1.86 5.93 -12.43
N PHE A 229 0.75 5.95 -13.19
CA PHE A 229 -0.55 6.32 -12.64
C PHE A 229 -0.98 5.30 -11.58
N LEU A 230 -1.22 5.76 -10.35
CA LEU A 230 -1.56 4.96 -9.16
C LEU A 230 -0.52 3.90 -8.74
N LEU A 231 0.68 3.90 -9.34
CA LEU A 231 1.75 2.97 -9.00
C LEU A 231 2.96 3.73 -8.46
N ASP A 232 3.36 3.36 -7.26
CA ASP A 232 4.54 3.87 -6.58
C ASP A 232 5.67 2.82 -6.60
N HIS A 233 6.91 3.28 -6.50
CA HIS A 233 8.13 2.48 -6.48
C HIS A 233 8.99 2.85 -5.28
N TYR A 234 9.70 1.89 -4.70
CA TYR A 234 10.60 2.17 -3.58
C TYR A 234 12.04 2.32 -4.05
N VAL A 235 12.71 3.34 -3.54
CA VAL A 235 14.18 3.45 -3.63
C VAL A 235 14.77 3.69 -2.24
N THR A 236 15.98 3.21 -2.01
CA THR A 236 16.70 3.50 -0.76
C THR A 236 17.55 4.75 -0.96
N VAL A 237 17.31 5.81 -0.20
CA VAL A 237 18.20 6.97 -0.15
C VAL A 237 19.45 6.58 0.64
N LEU A 238 20.59 6.60 -0.05
CA LEU A 238 21.88 6.12 0.46
C LEU A 238 22.77 7.27 0.96
N ASP A 239 22.74 8.40 0.25
CA ASP A 239 23.52 9.58 0.60
C ASP A 239 22.86 10.84 0.02
N VAL A 240 22.98 11.96 0.73
CA VAL A 240 22.44 13.27 0.34
C VAL A 240 23.57 14.28 0.35
N GLY A 241 24.13 14.53 -0.83
CA GLY A 241 25.13 15.57 -1.07
C GLY A 241 24.51 16.96 -1.21
N GLU A 242 25.34 17.95 -1.55
CA GLU A 242 24.89 19.35 -1.68
C GLU A 242 23.93 19.58 -2.86
N ARG A 243 24.14 18.86 -3.98
CA ARG A 243 23.37 19.04 -5.22
C ARG A 243 22.77 17.74 -5.77
N THR A 244 23.26 16.61 -5.27
CA THR A 244 22.88 15.29 -5.74
C THR A 244 22.44 14.41 -4.58
N ILE A 245 21.70 13.37 -4.92
CA ILE A 245 21.23 12.33 -4.02
C ILE A 245 21.58 10.98 -4.65
N THR A 246 22.20 10.11 -3.85
CA THR A 246 22.51 8.74 -4.28
C THR A 246 21.42 7.82 -3.76
N VAL A 247 20.83 7.02 -4.64
CA VAL A 247 19.79 6.05 -4.31
C VAL A 247 20.18 4.64 -4.74
N GLY A 248 19.70 3.64 -4.00
CA GLY A 248 19.66 2.25 -4.40
C GLY A 248 18.29 1.93 -4.96
N ASP A 249 18.19 1.80 -6.28
CA ASP A 249 16.97 1.44 -6.99
C ASP A 249 16.93 -0.10 -7.16
N PRO A 250 15.93 -0.80 -6.62
CA PRO A 250 15.78 -2.25 -6.79
C PRO A 250 15.70 -2.73 -8.25
N LEU A 251 15.37 -1.86 -9.20
CA LEU A 251 15.33 -2.21 -10.64
C LEU A 251 16.67 -2.02 -11.33
N ASN A 252 17.42 -0.99 -10.92
CA ASN A 252 18.53 -0.46 -11.71
C ASN A 252 19.87 -0.42 -10.95
N GLY A 253 19.89 -0.84 -9.69
CA GLY A 253 21.06 -0.73 -8.82
C GLY A 253 21.29 0.71 -8.34
N LYS A 254 22.55 1.08 -8.12
CA LYS A 254 22.92 2.39 -7.60
C LYS A 254 22.75 3.48 -8.67
N GLN A 255 22.08 4.58 -8.30
CA GLN A 255 21.91 5.75 -9.15
C GLN A 255 22.28 7.03 -8.40
N THR A 256 22.70 8.05 -9.14
CA THR A 256 22.88 9.42 -8.63
C THR A 256 21.97 10.33 -9.42
N LEU A 257 21.15 11.11 -8.71
CA LEU A 257 20.19 12.06 -9.29
C LEU A 257 20.50 13.45 -8.76
N THR A 258 20.13 14.49 -9.51
CA THR A 258 20.04 15.84 -8.96
C THR A 258 18.88 15.92 -7.96
N HIS A 259 18.92 16.89 -7.04
CA HIS A 259 17.81 17.11 -6.11
C HIS A 259 16.49 17.38 -6.82
N ASP A 260 16.52 18.12 -7.93
CA ASP A 260 15.33 18.46 -8.72
C ASP A 260 14.72 17.22 -9.39
N GLU A 261 15.54 16.37 -10.02
CA GLU A 261 15.07 15.12 -10.65
C GLU A 261 14.45 14.18 -9.62
N PHE A 262 15.04 14.09 -8.43
CA PHE A 262 14.51 13.28 -7.35
C PHE A 262 13.19 13.87 -6.82
N ALA A 263 13.15 15.17 -6.52
CA ALA A 263 11.99 15.86 -5.97
C ALA A 263 10.76 15.82 -6.90
N GLN A 264 10.97 15.86 -8.22
CA GLN A 264 9.88 15.73 -9.21
C GLN A 264 9.21 14.35 -9.19
N LYS A 265 9.97 13.30 -8.85
CA LYS A 265 9.47 11.92 -8.81
C LYS A 265 9.04 11.51 -7.41
N TRP A 266 9.62 12.07 -6.36
CA TRP A 266 9.35 11.68 -4.98
C TRP A 266 7.95 12.08 -4.52
N ARG A 267 7.31 11.20 -3.73
CA ARG A 267 5.99 11.43 -3.12
C ARG A 267 6.05 12.23 -1.82
N TRP A 268 7.24 12.70 -1.41
CA TRP A 268 7.47 13.42 -0.14
C TRP A 268 7.12 12.62 1.11
N VAL A 269 7.09 11.29 0.99
CA VAL A 269 6.87 10.34 2.06
C VAL A 269 7.86 9.20 1.97
N GLY A 270 8.11 8.53 3.08
CA GLY A 270 9.04 7.42 3.13
C GLY A 270 9.12 6.77 4.50
N VAL A 271 9.71 5.58 4.54
CA VAL A 271 10.03 4.89 5.79
C VAL A 271 11.47 5.25 6.15
N ALA A 272 11.66 5.98 7.24
CA ALA A 272 12.98 6.27 7.81
C ALA A 272 13.43 5.08 8.68
N LEU A 273 14.67 4.63 8.51
CA LEU A 273 15.27 3.52 9.23
C LEU A 273 16.55 4.00 9.91
N THR A 274 16.59 3.92 11.23
CA THR A 274 17.79 4.22 12.01
C THR A 274 18.13 3.06 12.94
N ARG A 275 19.38 2.97 13.36
CA ARG A 275 19.82 1.98 14.35
C ARG A 275 20.18 2.71 15.63
N LYS A 276 19.53 2.35 16.74
CA LYS A 276 20.00 2.76 18.06
C LYS A 276 21.31 2.02 18.32
N HIS A 277 22.39 2.76 18.49
CA HIS A 277 23.60 2.20 19.08
C HIS A 277 23.36 2.11 20.59
N ASP A 278 23.64 0.95 21.17
CA ASP A 278 23.74 0.83 22.63
C ASP A 278 24.88 1.75 23.07
N SER A 279 24.51 2.87 23.69
CA SER A 279 25.40 3.76 24.42
C SER A 279 25.77 3.16 25.77
#